data_AF-A0AAE8MMN8-F1
#
_entry.id   AF-A0AAE8MMN8-F1
#
_cell.length_a   1.000
_cell.length_b   1.000
_cell.length_c   1.000
_cell.angle_alpha   90.00
_cell.angle_beta   90.00
_cell.angle_gamma   90.00
#
_symmetry.space_group_name_H-M   'P 1'
#
loop_
_entity.id
_entity.type
_entity.pdbx_description
1 polymer ?
#
loop_
_entity_poly.entity_id
_entity_poly.type
_entity_poly.pdbx_seq_one_letter_code
_entity_poly.pdbx_strand_id
1 'polypeptide(L)'
;MPELMQDAEDLRRMGLDKAIQIQLLKRTFRPIVYTEVLIHHYLTKNGIIRPNRFWRQWQYIGASKTTCRLCHYYFSSHSQSQIQVRPSHLNLYPNWRLPEISDEDDAEAREAHRKLLKSIAEKVRNDAKRTLQQRTIKSKQHDSNTYSATPRYLAKRSESTNSDGPAYCEVDRCSR
;
A
#
# COMPACT_ATOMS: atom_id res chain seq x y z
N MET A 1 -21.80 12.70 12.29
CA MET A 1 -20.50 13.42 12.37
C MET A 1 -20.03 13.75 13.79
N PRO A 2 -20.87 13.91 14.84
CA PRO A 2 -20.39 14.15 16.21
C PRO A 2 -19.53 12.99 16.78
N GLU A 3 -19.87 11.76 16.43
CA GLU A 3 -19.20 10.54 16.93
C GLU A 3 -17.72 10.45 16.52
N LEU A 4 -17.38 10.84 15.28
CA LEU A 4 -15.99 10.86 14.81
C LEU A 4 -15.10 11.86 15.55
N MET A 5 -15.67 13.00 15.98
CA MET A 5 -14.92 13.99 16.75
C MET A 5 -14.68 13.50 18.17
N GLN A 6 -15.66 12.80 18.75
CA GLN A 6 -15.52 12.17 20.06
C GLN A 6 -14.47 11.06 20.03
N ASP A 7 -14.50 10.17 19.03
CA ASP A 7 -13.48 9.13 18.86
C ASP A 7 -12.06 9.72 18.72
N ALA A 8 -11.93 10.84 18.00
CA ALA A 8 -10.65 11.53 17.83
C ALA A 8 -10.17 12.17 19.15
N GLU A 9 -11.07 12.80 19.91
CA GLU A 9 -10.80 13.31 21.26
C GLU A 9 -10.34 12.18 22.21
N ASP A 10 -11.02 11.04 22.19
CA ASP A 10 -10.69 9.91 23.05
C ASP A 10 -9.32 9.31 22.68
N LEU A 11 -8.99 9.21 21.38
CA LEU A 11 -7.63 8.85 20.94
C LEU A 11 -6.56 9.83 21.41
N ARG A 12 -6.86 11.14 21.39
CA ARG A 12 -5.93 12.16 21.92
C ARG A 12 -5.74 11.97 23.43
N ARG A 13 -6.81 11.73 24.19
CA ARG A 13 -6.75 11.43 25.64
C ARG A 13 -5.98 10.15 25.94
N MET A 14 -6.08 9.13 25.07
CA MET A 14 -5.28 7.91 25.12
C MET A 14 -3.80 8.11 24.71
N GLY A 15 -3.40 9.34 24.37
CA GLY A 15 -2.01 9.69 24.10
C GLY A 15 -1.55 9.44 22.67
N LEU A 16 -2.46 9.37 21.69
CA LEU A 16 -2.11 9.19 20.27
C LEU A 16 -1.10 10.24 19.78
N ASP A 17 -1.31 11.52 20.11
CA ASP A 17 -0.41 12.61 19.69
C ASP A 17 1.02 12.39 20.19
N LYS A 18 1.16 11.94 21.46
CA LYS A 18 2.43 11.61 22.07
C LYS A 18 3.08 10.39 21.38
N ALA A 19 2.30 9.37 21.04
CA ALA A 19 2.79 8.19 20.33
C ALA A 19 3.31 8.55 18.93
N ILE A 20 2.62 9.43 18.20
CA ILE A 20 3.07 9.96 16.90
C ILE A 20 4.39 10.72 17.07
N GLN A 21 4.46 11.64 18.02
CA GLN A 21 5.69 12.41 18.29
C GLN A 21 6.86 11.49 18.64
N ILE A 22 6.67 10.51 19.52
CA ILE A 22 7.70 9.52 19.87
C ILE A 22 8.17 8.79 18.63
N GLN A 23 7.25 8.35 17.76
CA GLN A 23 7.61 7.64 16.54
C GLN A 23 8.44 8.49 15.57
N LEU A 24 8.13 9.79 15.44
CA LEU A 24 8.87 10.73 14.58
C LEU A 24 10.24 11.10 15.15
N LEU A 25 10.37 11.16 16.47
CA LEU A 25 11.61 11.52 17.17
C LEU A 25 12.58 10.35 17.36
N LYS A 26 12.20 9.13 16.97
CA LYS A 26 13.09 7.96 17.04
C LYS A 26 14.37 8.24 16.26
N ARG A 27 15.53 8.04 16.89
CA ARG A 27 16.85 8.14 16.21
C ARG A 27 16.97 7.20 15.01
N THR A 28 16.22 6.10 15.02
CA THR A 28 16.15 5.10 13.95
C THR A 28 15.16 5.45 12.83
N PHE A 29 14.40 6.54 12.98
CA PHE A 29 13.52 7.02 11.93
C PHE A 29 14.35 7.48 10.73
N ARG A 30 14.17 6.78 9.62
CA ARG A 30 14.87 7.02 8.35
C ARG A 30 13.84 6.98 7.22
N PRO A 31 13.36 8.14 6.77
CA PRO A 31 12.49 8.23 5.61
C PRO A 31 13.13 7.56 4.39
N ILE A 32 12.44 6.62 3.75
CA ILE A 32 12.92 5.87 2.59
C ILE A 32 11.86 5.84 1.48
N VAL A 33 12.34 5.90 0.24
CA VAL A 33 11.50 5.71 -0.94
C VAL A 33 11.42 4.21 -1.20
N TYR A 34 10.22 3.67 -1.29
CA TYR A 34 10.02 2.25 -1.56
C TYR A 34 10.29 1.93 -3.02
N THR A 35 10.75 0.71 -3.29
CA THR A 35 11.27 0.31 -4.61
C THR A 35 10.27 0.54 -5.74
N GLU A 36 8.98 0.23 -5.56
CA GLU A 36 7.99 0.42 -6.64
C GLU A 36 7.86 1.89 -7.04
N VAL A 37 7.85 2.78 -6.04
CA VAL A 37 7.77 4.24 -6.22
C VAL A 37 9.05 4.78 -6.86
N LEU A 38 10.21 4.26 -6.44
CA LEU A 38 11.50 4.65 -6.99
C LEU A 38 11.64 4.25 -8.47
N ILE A 39 11.24 3.03 -8.82
CA ILE A 39 11.23 2.55 -10.22
C ILE A 39 10.26 3.40 -11.04
N HIS A 40 9.05 3.64 -10.55
CA HIS A 40 8.07 4.48 -11.23
C HIS A 40 8.63 5.88 -11.51
N HIS A 41 9.20 6.52 -10.49
CA HIS A 41 9.82 7.84 -10.63
C HIS A 41 10.94 7.86 -11.69
N TYR A 42 11.84 6.87 -11.66
CA TYR A 42 12.89 6.74 -12.66
C TYR A 42 12.32 6.59 -14.08
N LEU A 43 11.31 5.73 -14.27
CA LEU A 43 10.69 5.52 -15.58
C LEU A 43 10.01 6.79 -16.11
N THR A 44 9.31 7.53 -15.25
CA THR A 44 8.66 8.79 -15.61
C THR A 44 9.68 9.86 -15.97
N LYS A 45 10.70 10.06 -15.14
CA LYS A 45 11.76 11.05 -15.37
C LYS A 45 12.49 10.83 -16.70
N ASN A 46 12.67 9.58 -17.11
CA ASN A 46 13.36 9.22 -18.34
C ASN A 46 12.42 9.00 -19.55
N GLY A 47 11.11 9.26 -19.42
CA GLY A 47 10.15 9.10 -20.51
C GLY A 47 9.95 7.65 -21.00
N ILE A 48 10.20 6.67 -20.14
CA ILE A 48 10.15 5.22 -20.45
C ILE A 48 8.74 4.64 -20.19
N ILE A 49 7.78 5.46 -19.77
CA ILE A 49 6.43 5.03 -19.41
C ILE A 49 5.55 4.58 -20.59
N ARG A 50 6.01 4.64 -21.85
CA ARG A 50 5.23 4.21 -23.02
C ARG A 50 5.08 2.67 -23.06
N PRO A 51 3.90 2.12 -23.41
CA PRO A 51 3.68 0.67 -23.41
C PRO A 51 4.71 -0.12 -24.21
N ASN A 52 5.15 0.38 -25.37
CA ASN A 52 6.14 -0.28 -26.22
C ASN A 52 7.54 -0.44 -25.58
N ARG A 53 7.81 0.22 -24.44
CA ARG A 53 9.04 0.06 -23.66
C ARG A 53 8.95 -1.08 -22.65
N PHE A 54 7.77 -1.65 -22.46
CA PHE A 54 7.54 -2.76 -21.55
C PHE A 54 7.44 -4.09 -22.31
N TRP A 55 7.87 -5.16 -21.64
CA TRP A 55 7.69 -6.52 -22.14
C TRP A 55 6.21 -6.80 -22.42
N ARG A 56 5.88 -7.23 -23.65
CA ARG A 56 4.50 -7.47 -24.11
C ARG A 56 3.55 -6.28 -23.89
N GLN A 57 4.09 -5.07 -23.82
CA GLN A 57 3.33 -3.86 -23.52
C GLN A 57 2.66 -3.86 -22.13
N TRP A 58 3.12 -4.73 -21.24
CA TRP A 58 2.62 -4.80 -19.87
C TRP A 58 3.32 -3.76 -19.02
N GLN A 59 2.71 -2.58 -18.87
CA GLN A 59 3.15 -1.53 -17.98
C GLN A 59 3.00 -1.98 -16.51
N TYR A 60 3.89 -2.86 -16.06
CA TYR A 60 3.79 -3.50 -14.76
C TYR A 60 5.11 -3.40 -14.00
N ILE A 61 5.05 -2.93 -12.75
CA ILE A 61 6.18 -2.95 -11.82
C ILE A 61 5.95 -4.07 -10.81
N GLY A 62 6.82 -5.10 -10.87
CA GLY A 62 6.85 -6.20 -9.92
C GLY A 62 8.01 -6.07 -8.93
N ALA A 63 7.71 -6.05 -7.63
CA ALA A 63 8.69 -6.19 -6.56
C ALA A 63 8.60 -7.58 -5.90
N SER A 64 9.55 -7.94 -5.03
CA SER A 64 9.50 -9.20 -4.29
C SER A 64 8.34 -9.28 -3.29
N LYS A 65 7.90 -8.15 -2.76
CA LYS A 65 6.72 -8.01 -1.89
C LYS A 65 5.56 -7.34 -2.61
N THR A 66 4.35 -7.50 -2.06
CA THR A 66 3.17 -6.72 -2.48
C THR A 66 3.33 -5.25 -2.09
N THR A 67 2.54 -4.38 -2.71
CA THR A 67 2.64 -2.94 -2.41
C THR A 67 2.19 -2.66 -0.98
N CYS A 68 2.92 -1.80 -0.26
CA CYS A 68 2.44 -1.29 1.01
C CYS A 68 1.28 -0.31 0.80
N ARG A 69 0.63 0.10 1.89
CA ARG A 69 -0.53 1.01 1.83
C ARG A 69 -0.20 2.34 1.15
N LEU A 70 0.95 2.92 1.46
CA LEU A 70 1.34 4.22 0.88
C LEU A 70 1.79 4.11 -0.57
N CYS A 71 2.43 3.01 -0.98
CA CYS A 71 2.64 2.70 -2.40
C CYS A 71 1.30 2.58 -3.13
N HIS A 72 0.31 1.89 -2.56
CA HIS A 72 -1.02 1.80 -3.16
C HIS A 72 -1.71 3.16 -3.32
N TYR A 73 -1.61 4.04 -2.33
CA TYR A 73 -2.12 5.41 -2.45
C TYR A 73 -1.35 6.25 -3.46
N TYR A 74 -0.03 6.05 -3.58
CA TYR A 74 0.79 6.70 -4.58
C TYR A 74 0.34 6.35 -6.01
N PHE A 75 0.24 5.05 -6.33
CA PHE A 75 -0.17 4.61 -7.67
C PHE A 75 -1.63 4.96 -7.96
N SER A 76 -2.53 4.90 -6.98
CA SER A 76 -3.93 5.32 -7.17
C SER A 76 -4.14 6.84 -7.24
N SER A 77 -3.12 7.64 -6.91
CA SER A 77 -3.14 9.10 -7.06
C SER A 77 -2.47 9.56 -8.36
N HIS A 78 -1.72 8.69 -9.04
CA HIS A 78 -1.12 8.97 -10.34
C HIS A 78 -2.11 8.61 -11.45
N SER A 79 -3.04 9.51 -11.74
CA SER A 79 -4.02 9.35 -12.82
C SER A 79 -3.39 9.22 -14.22
N GLN A 80 -2.18 9.77 -14.41
CA GLN A 80 -1.47 9.76 -15.69
C GLN A 80 -0.68 8.47 -15.94
N SER A 81 -0.52 7.62 -14.93
CA SER A 81 0.28 6.40 -15.05
C SER A 81 -0.62 5.19 -15.23
N GLN A 82 -0.54 4.55 -16.40
CA GLN A 82 -1.17 3.24 -16.65
C GLN A 82 -0.38 2.09 -16.01
N ILE A 83 0.64 2.40 -15.20
CA ILE A 83 1.49 1.40 -14.58
C ILE A 83 0.72 0.65 -13.49
N GLN A 84 0.60 -0.65 -13.70
CA GLN A 84 0.05 -1.61 -12.77
C GLN A 84 1.11 -2.09 -11.78
N VAL A 85 0.66 -2.46 -10.59
CA VAL A 85 1.49 -2.99 -9.50
C VAL A 85 0.79 -4.17 -8.84
N ARG A 86 1.52 -4.95 -8.04
CA ARG A 86 0.90 -6.01 -7.22
C ARG A 86 -0.18 -5.42 -6.29
N PRO A 87 -1.28 -6.15 -6.03
CA PRO A 87 -2.26 -5.78 -5.01
C PRO A 87 -1.61 -5.51 -3.67
N SER A 88 -2.17 -4.57 -2.91
CA SER A 88 -1.57 -4.13 -1.65
C SER A 88 -1.87 -5.08 -0.49
N HIS A 89 -0.88 -5.28 0.38
CA HIS A 89 -1.10 -5.91 1.69
C HIS A 89 -1.58 -4.93 2.77
N LEU A 90 -1.68 -3.64 2.42
CA LEU A 90 -2.28 -2.57 3.22
C LEU A 90 -1.58 -2.26 4.56
N ASN A 91 -0.35 -2.72 4.79
CA ASN A 91 0.41 -2.27 5.97
C ASN A 91 0.92 -0.84 5.76
N LEU A 92 0.87 -0.06 6.84
CA LEU A 92 1.35 1.32 6.88
C LEU A 92 2.77 1.37 7.45
N TYR A 93 3.68 2.02 6.75
CA TYR A 93 5.06 2.20 7.19
C TYR A 93 5.33 3.70 7.39
N PRO A 94 5.52 4.17 8.63
CA PRO A 94 5.70 5.61 8.92
C PRO A 94 6.95 6.23 8.29
N ASN A 95 7.95 5.41 7.96
CA ASN A 95 9.19 5.83 7.35
C ASN A 95 9.12 5.89 5.81
N TRP A 96 7.95 5.75 5.20
CA TRP A 96 7.79 5.92 3.77
C TRP A 96 7.84 7.40 3.36
N ARG A 97 8.47 7.71 2.23
CA ARG A 97 8.48 9.07 1.64
C ARG A 97 8.33 9.05 0.12
N LEU A 98 7.98 10.20 -0.43
CA LEU A 98 8.00 10.46 -1.88
C LEU A 98 9.43 10.65 -2.41
N PRO A 99 9.68 10.37 -3.70
CA PRO A 99 10.92 10.74 -4.38
C PRO A 99 11.16 12.25 -4.31
N GLU A 100 12.42 12.64 -4.19
CA GLU A 100 12.81 14.05 -4.25
C GLU A 100 12.60 14.62 -5.65
N ILE A 101 12.29 15.91 -5.69
CA ILE A 101 12.21 16.68 -6.93
C ILE A 101 13.65 17.08 -7.28
N SER A 102 14.05 16.87 -8.53
CA SER A 102 15.44 17.11 -8.94
C SER A 102 15.73 18.60 -9.19
N ASP A 103 14.74 19.34 -9.69
CA ASP A 103 14.82 20.78 -9.95
C ASP A 103 13.86 21.51 -9.02
N GLU A 104 14.37 22.06 -7.93
CA GLU A 104 13.60 22.90 -7.00
C GLU A 104 13.08 24.18 -7.69
N ASP A 105 13.72 24.62 -8.78
CA ASP A 105 13.29 25.80 -9.53
C ASP A 105 12.06 25.53 -10.43
N ASP A 106 11.75 24.25 -10.72
CA ASP A 106 10.57 23.88 -11.49
C ASP A 106 9.29 24.00 -10.64
N ALA A 107 8.59 25.11 -10.82
CA ALA A 107 7.33 25.40 -10.15
C ALA A 107 6.22 24.40 -10.48
N GLU A 108 6.19 23.85 -11.70
CA GLU A 108 5.19 22.87 -12.12
C GLU A 108 5.45 21.53 -11.43
N ALA A 109 6.71 21.07 -11.41
CA ALA A 109 7.10 19.85 -10.71
C ALA A 109 6.82 19.94 -9.21
N ARG A 110 7.11 21.08 -8.57
CA ARG A 110 6.77 21.33 -7.15
C ARG A 110 5.27 21.27 -6.90
N GLU A 111 4.48 21.91 -7.74
CA GLU A 111 3.02 21.90 -7.60
C GLU A 111 2.45 20.50 -7.83
N ALA A 112 2.95 19.75 -8.82
CA ALA A 112 2.56 18.36 -9.07
C ALA A 112 2.89 17.46 -7.86
N HIS A 113 4.10 17.57 -7.31
CA HIS A 113 4.52 16.84 -6.12
C HIS A 113 3.66 17.19 -4.89
N ARG A 114 3.33 18.47 -4.70
CA ARG A 114 2.44 18.93 -3.62
C ARG A 114 1.02 18.39 -3.78
N LYS A 115 0.46 18.42 -5.00
CA LYS A 115 -0.86 17.84 -5.32
C LYS A 115 -0.89 16.34 -5.03
N LEU A 116 0.14 15.62 -5.43
CA LEU A 116 0.28 14.19 -5.16
C LEU A 116 0.30 13.91 -3.64
N LEU A 117 1.13 14.65 -2.89
CA LEU A 117 1.22 14.50 -1.43
C LEU A 117 -0.13 14.77 -0.76
N LYS A 118 -0.84 15.81 -1.20
CA LYS A 118 -2.19 16.14 -0.71
C LYS A 118 -3.19 15.01 -0.99
N SER A 119 -3.18 14.45 -2.20
CA SER A 119 -4.04 13.31 -2.56
C SER A 119 -3.77 12.08 -1.68
N ILE A 120 -2.49 11.74 -1.46
CA ILE A 120 -2.11 10.63 -0.58
C ILE A 120 -2.56 10.92 0.85
N ALA A 121 -2.34 12.12 1.36
CA ALA A 121 -2.76 12.53 2.71
C ALA A 121 -4.28 12.45 2.88
N GLU A 122 -5.06 12.85 1.88
CA GLU A 122 -6.52 12.73 1.89
C GLU A 122 -6.96 11.25 1.95
N LYS A 123 -6.32 10.37 1.16
CA LYS A 123 -6.58 8.93 1.23
C LYS A 123 -6.25 8.35 2.61
N VAL A 124 -5.12 8.75 3.22
CA VAL A 124 -4.76 8.34 4.59
C VAL A 124 -5.80 8.83 5.61
N ARG A 125 -6.25 10.08 5.52
CA ARG A 125 -7.29 10.64 6.41
C ARG A 125 -8.62 9.89 6.26
N ASN A 126 -9.02 9.59 5.03
CA ASN A 126 -10.24 8.84 4.76
C ASN A 126 -10.14 7.41 5.30
N ASP A 127 -8.97 6.79 5.21
CA ASP A 127 -8.74 5.46 5.78
C ASP A 127 -8.79 5.48 7.31
N ALA A 128 -8.20 6.50 7.94
CA ALA A 128 -8.28 6.69 9.39
C ALA A 128 -9.73 6.89 9.86
N LYS A 129 -10.51 7.75 9.19
CA LYS A 129 -11.95 7.93 9.45
C LYS A 129 -12.72 6.61 9.32
N ARG A 130 -12.45 5.85 8.26
CA ARG A 130 -13.08 4.54 8.04
C ARG A 130 -12.71 3.57 9.16
N THR A 131 -11.45 3.52 9.59
CA THR A 131 -11.01 2.64 10.67
C THR A 131 -11.66 3.01 12.00
N LEU A 132 -11.86 4.30 12.29
CA LEU A 132 -12.63 4.74 13.45
C LEU A 132 -14.08 4.25 13.38
N GLN A 133 -14.76 4.50 12.27
CA GLN A 133 -16.17 4.11 12.07
C GLN A 133 -16.38 2.59 12.11
N GLN A 134 -15.50 1.84 11.47
CA GLN A 134 -15.64 0.38 11.33
C GLN A 134 -14.99 -0.40 12.48
N ARG A 135 -14.22 0.29 13.34
CA ARG A 135 -13.41 -0.31 14.41
C ARG A 135 -12.53 -1.48 13.94
N THR A 136 -12.16 -1.48 12.66
CA THR A 136 -11.46 -2.57 11.99
C THR A 136 -10.27 -2.04 11.21
N ILE A 137 -9.13 -2.71 11.34
CA ILE A 137 -7.90 -2.38 10.61
C ILE A 137 -7.80 -3.30 9.39
N LYS A 138 -7.61 -2.71 8.21
CA LYS A 138 -7.29 -3.48 6.99
C LYS A 138 -5.77 -3.63 6.85
N SER A 139 -5.19 -4.66 7.44
CA SER A 139 -3.76 -4.96 7.33
C SER A 139 -3.52 -6.46 7.29
N LYS A 140 -2.36 -6.87 6.79
CA LYS A 140 -1.94 -8.28 6.79
C LYS A 140 -0.83 -8.47 7.83
N GLN A 141 -0.91 -9.54 8.63
CA GLN A 141 0.12 -9.86 9.63
C GLN A 141 1.53 -9.96 9.01
N HIS A 142 1.64 -10.56 7.83
CA HIS A 142 2.89 -10.66 7.08
C HIS A 142 2.80 -9.87 5.77
N ASP A 143 3.84 -9.10 5.48
CA ASP A 143 3.97 -8.32 4.24
C ASP A 143 4.39 -9.18 3.03
N SER A 144 4.71 -10.45 3.28
CA SER A 144 4.91 -11.46 2.25
C SER A 144 3.58 -12.01 1.74
N ASN A 145 3.54 -12.31 0.44
CA ASN A 145 2.57 -13.26 -0.08
C ASN A 145 3.09 -14.67 0.16
N THR A 146 2.55 -15.37 1.15
CA THR A 146 2.53 -16.84 1.15
C THR A 146 1.50 -17.32 0.12
N TYR A 147 1.60 -16.87 -1.13
CA TYR A 147 1.26 -17.73 -2.24
C TYR A 147 2.59 -18.36 -2.61
N SER A 148 2.96 -19.35 -1.82
CA SER A 148 4.06 -20.20 -2.19
C SER A 148 3.72 -20.72 -3.59
N ALA A 149 4.65 -20.53 -4.53
CA ALA A 149 4.58 -21.23 -5.81
C ALA A 149 4.71 -22.76 -5.62
N THR A 150 4.70 -23.28 -4.38
CA THR A 150 4.47 -24.69 -4.14
C THR A 150 3.09 -25.04 -4.64
N PRO A 151 3.02 -25.93 -5.65
CA PRO A 151 1.77 -26.55 -6.02
C PRO A 151 1.09 -27.13 -4.77
N ARG A 152 -0.25 -27.19 -4.76
CA ARG A 152 -1.01 -27.72 -3.61
C ARG A 152 -0.50 -29.07 -3.09
N TYR A 153 0.09 -29.90 -3.95
CA TYR A 153 0.66 -31.20 -3.59
C TYR A 153 1.97 -31.14 -2.78
N LEU A 154 2.66 -30.00 -2.74
CA LEU A 154 3.87 -29.77 -1.91
C LEU A 154 3.57 -28.99 -0.63
N ALA A 155 2.36 -28.46 -0.47
CA ALA A 155 1.95 -27.82 0.77
C ALA A 155 1.68 -28.91 1.83
N LYS A 156 2.73 -29.35 2.54
CA LYS A 156 2.57 -30.16 3.75
C LYS A 156 1.62 -29.41 4.70
N ARG A 157 0.54 -30.08 5.10
CA ARG A 157 -0.35 -29.65 6.19
C ARG A 157 0.50 -29.36 7.43
N SER A 158 0.69 -28.09 7.77
CA SER A 158 0.95 -27.73 9.16
C SER A 158 -0.39 -27.88 9.88
N GLU A 159 -0.62 -29.05 10.47
CA GLU A 159 -1.72 -29.29 11.38
C GLU A 159 -1.54 -28.39 12.61
N SER A 160 -2.30 -27.29 12.64
CA SER A 160 -2.78 -26.73 13.89
C SER A 160 -4.27 -27.04 13.95
N THR A 161 -4.58 -28.07 14.72
CA THR A 161 -5.93 -28.46 15.15
C THR A 161 -6.72 -27.24 15.60
N ASN A 162 -7.87 -27.01 14.98
CA ASN A 162 -9.13 -26.84 15.69
C ASN A 162 -10.29 -27.04 14.72
N SER A 163 -11.16 -27.95 15.15
CA SER A 163 -12.41 -28.41 14.55
C SER A 163 -13.44 -27.29 14.42
N ASP A 164 -14.12 -27.26 13.27
CA ASP A 164 -15.58 -27.22 13.12
C ASP A 164 -16.00 -26.49 11.84
N GLY A 165 -16.75 -27.19 10.97
CA GLY A 165 -17.57 -26.58 9.92
C GLY A 165 -17.50 -27.28 8.55
N PRO A 166 -18.63 -27.44 7.84
CA PRO A 166 -18.93 -28.66 7.11
C PRO A 166 -18.58 -28.63 5.63
N ALA A 167 -18.56 -29.84 5.06
CA ALA A 167 -18.47 -30.13 3.64
C ALA A 167 -19.58 -29.43 2.85
N TYR A 168 -19.20 -28.82 1.72
CA TYR A 168 -20.12 -28.58 0.62
C TYR A 168 -19.54 -29.13 -0.67
N CYS A 169 -20.40 -29.90 -1.34
CA CYS A 169 -20.13 -30.84 -2.41
C CYS A 169 -19.75 -30.19 -3.73
N GLU A 170 -18.96 -30.95 -4.49
CA GLU A 170 -18.75 -30.84 -5.93
C GLU A 170 -20.04 -30.68 -6.72
N VAL A 171 -20.00 -29.83 -7.74
CA VAL A 171 -20.81 -30.02 -8.95
C VAL A 171 -19.91 -29.82 -10.18
N ASP A 172 -19.27 -30.93 -10.54
CA ASP A 172 -19.11 -31.52 -11.86
C ASP A 172 -19.03 -30.71 -13.18
N ARG A 173 -18.04 -31.17 -13.95
CA ARG A 173 -18.00 -31.43 -15.41
C ARG A 173 -17.71 -30.29 -16.39
N CYS A 174 -16.44 -30.26 -16.78
CA CYS A 174 -16.04 -30.12 -18.17
C CYS A 174 -16.09 -31.50 -18.85
N SER A 175 -16.91 -31.65 -19.90
CA SER A 175 -16.73 -32.68 -20.93
C SER A 175 -16.84 -32.01 -22.30
N ARG A 176 -16.04 -32.56 -23.21
CA ARG A 176 -15.70 -32.10 -24.57
C ARG A 176 -16.88 -31.80 -25.47
#